data_AF-A0A349PJJ9-F1
#
_entry.id   AF-A0A349PJJ9-F1
#
_cell.length_a   1.000
_cell.length_b   1.000
_cell.length_c   1.000
_cell.angle_alpha   90.00
_cell.angle_beta   90.00
_cell.angle_gamma   90.00
#
_symmetry.space_group_name_H-M   'P 1'
#
loop_
_entity.id
_entity.type
_entity.pdbx_description
1 polymer ?
#
loop_
_entity_poly.entity_id
_entity_poly.type
_entity_poly.pdbx_seq_one_letter_code
_entity_poly.pdbx_strand_id
1 'polypeptide(L)'
;MKITTRQYAKSLFELTSGKSEQEIKGVISNFIKFLQKNRQLKLAGKIIEKFGEIYNKKKGIVEAEIVSREKLNGELIVKLDDFIKNKYSAKEVMLNNKIDEKIIGGVIIKIGDEVMDGSVGGQLNRLRKCLEIKN
;
A
#
# COMPACT_ATOMS: atom_id res chain seq x y z
N MET A 1 9.49 -1.20 -28.61
CA MET A 1 9.38 -0.65 -27.24
C MET A 1 8.44 -1.52 -26.42
N LYS A 2 8.91 -2.20 -25.36
CA LYS A 2 8.03 -2.92 -24.42
C LYS A 2 7.48 -1.91 -23.42
N ILE A 3 6.24 -1.45 -23.63
CA ILE A 3 5.55 -0.60 -22.66
C ILE A 3 5.42 -1.37 -21.35
N THR A 4 5.84 -0.76 -20.24
CA THR A 4 5.80 -1.38 -18.91
C THR A 4 4.41 -1.23 -18.28
N THR A 5 4.05 -2.13 -17.36
CA THR A 5 2.76 -2.08 -16.62
C THR A 5 2.52 -0.72 -15.94
N ARG A 6 3.60 -0.05 -15.51
CA ARG A 6 3.56 1.30 -14.93
C ARG A 6 3.13 2.38 -15.93
N GLN A 7 3.61 2.31 -17.18
CA GLN A 7 3.19 3.25 -18.22
C GLN A 7 1.72 3.05 -18.59
N TYR A 8 1.27 1.80 -18.68
CA TYR A 8 -0.15 1.50 -18.88
C TYR A 8 -1.05 2.05 -17.77
N ALA A 9 -0.65 1.84 -16.51
CA ALA A 9 -1.38 2.37 -15.37
C ALA A 9 -1.44 3.91 -15.38
N LYS A 10 -0.33 4.58 -15.73
CA LYS A 10 -0.27 6.05 -15.83
C LYS A 10 -1.18 6.58 -16.95
N SER A 11 -1.13 6.00 -18.14
CA SER A 11 -2.00 6.40 -19.25
C SER A 11 -3.48 6.14 -18.94
N LEU A 12 -3.82 5.02 -18.32
CA LEU A 12 -5.19 4.75 -17.88
C LEU A 12 -5.66 5.77 -16.85
N PHE A 13 -4.78 6.16 -15.91
CA PHE A 13 -5.06 7.20 -14.93
C PHE A 13 -5.32 8.57 -15.57
N GLU A 14 -4.50 9.00 -16.53
CA GLU A 14 -4.69 10.26 -17.26
C GLU A 14 -5.98 10.26 -18.08
N LEU A 15 -6.33 9.13 -18.70
CA LEU A 15 -7.55 8.98 -19.50
C LEU A 15 -8.84 8.91 -18.68
N THR A 16 -8.75 8.58 -17.38
CA THR A 16 -9.89 8.45 -16.46
C THR A 16 -10.06 9.65 -15.53
N SER A 17 -8.99 10.42 -15.29
CA SER A 17 -9.02 11.64 -14.48
C SER A 17 -9.89 12.71 -15.14
N GLY A 18 -11.12 12.93 -14.64
CA GLY A 18 -12.01 13.99 -15.09
C GLY A 18 -13.11 13.58 -16.06
N LYS A 19 -13.32 12.27 -16.27
CA LYS A 19 -14.40 11.75 -17.13
C LYS A 19 -15.59 11.25 -16.32
N SER A 20 -16.76 11.23 -16.95
CA SER A 20 -17.99 10.67 -16.39
C SER A 20 -17.94 9.14 -16.27
N GLU A 21 -18.79 8.54 -15.44
CA GLU A 21 -18.81 7.09 -15.22
C GLU A 21 -19.01 6.28 -16.53
N GLN A 22 -19.82 6.81 -17.46
CA GLN A 22 -20.08 6.19 -18.76
C GLN A 22 -18.84 6.19 -19.65
N GLU A 23 -18.09 7.30 -19.66
CA GLU A 23 -16.84 7.41 -20.41
C GLU A 23 -15.73 6.55 -19.82
N ILE A 24 -15.67 6.42 -18.48
CA ILE A 24 -14.73 5.54 -17.80
C ILE A 24 -14.98 4.08 -18.20
N LYS A 25 -16.25 3.63 -18.24
CA LYS A 25 -16.59 2.28 -18.72
C LYS A 25 -16.14 2.05 -20.16
N GLY A 26 -16.32 3.04 -21.03
CA GLY A 26 -15.82 3.01 -22.41
C GLY A 26 -14.29 2.90 -22.50
N VAL A 27 -13.57 3.71 -21.73
CA VAL A 27 -12.10 3.69 -21.67
C VAL A 27 -11.59 2.34 -21.16
N ILE A 28 -12.18 1.78 -20.10
CA ILE A 28 -11.80 0.48 -19.55
C ILE A 28 -12.09 -0.63 -20.57
N SER A 29 -13.24 -0.62 -21.23
CA SER A 29 -13.59 -1.61 -22.26
C SER A 29 -12.58 -1.59 -23.42
N ASN A 30 -12.22 -0.39 -23.90
CA ASN A 30 -11.22 -0.23 -24.95
C ASN A 30 -9.82 -0.65 -24.50
N PHE A 31 -9.47 -0.38 -23.24
CA PHE A 31 -8.22 -0.80 -22.65
C PHE A 31 -8.10 -2.33 -22.55
N ILE A 32 -9.18 -3.02 -22.16
CA ILE A 32 -9.24 -4.48 -22.13
C ILE A 32 -9.10 -5.05 -23.55
N LYS A 33 -9.81 -4.49 -24.54
CA LYS A 33 -9.68 -4.90 -25.95
C LYS A 33 -8.24 -4.71 -26.47
N PHE A 34 -7.59 -3.61 -26.09
CA PHE A 34 -6.19 -3.34 -26.43
C PHE A 34 -5.24 -4.37 -25.80
N LEU A 35 -5.42 -4.68 -24.50
CA LEU A 35 -4.64 -5.72 -23.82
C LEU A 35 -4.85 -7.11 -24.44
N GLN A 36 -6.08 -7.42 -24.86
CA GLN A 36 -6.40 -8.67 -25.53
C GLN A 36 -5.73 -8.76 -26.90
N LYS A 37 -5.78 -7.70 -27.70
CA LYS A 37 -5.12 -7.62 -29.02
C LYS A 37 -3.61 -7.84 -28.92
N ASN A 38 -2.99 -7.33 -27.87
CA ASN A 38 -1.55 -7.48 -27.63
C ASN A 38 -1.17 -8.76 -26.87
N ARG A 39 -2.12 -9.66 -26.59
CA ARG A 39 -1.93 -10.87 -25.75
C ARG A 39 -1.36 -10.56 -24.35
N GLN A 40 -1.57 -9.35 -23.87
CA GLN A 40 -1.08 -8.82 -22.58
C GLN A 40 -2.12 -8.89 -21.47
N LEU A 41 -3.26 -9.58 -21.68
CA LEU A 41 -4.34 -9.69 -20.71
C LEU A 41 -3.88 -10.22 -19.35
N LYS A 42 -2.86 -11.10 -19.32
CA LYS A 42 -2.23 -11.59 -18.08
C LYS A 42 -1.61 -10.49 -17.21
N LEU A 43 -1.29 -9.34 -17.78
CA LEU A 43 -0.75 -8.18 -17.07
C LEU A 43 -1.83 -7.30 -16.44
N ALA A 44 -3.11 -7.52 -16.76
CA ALA A 44 -4.22 -6.67 -16.30
C ALA A 44 -4.24 -6.52 -14.77
N GLY A 45 -4.06 -7.60 -14.02
CA GLY A 45 -4.00 -7.55 -12.55
C GLY A 45 -2.90 -6.62 -12.03
N LYS A 46 -1.68 -6.73 -12.57
CA LYS A 46 -0.55 -5.85 -12.21
C LYS A 46 -0.79 -4.39 -12.61
N ILE A 47 -1.51 -4.14 -13.71
CA ILE A 47 -1.85 -2.79 -14.14
C ILE A 47 -2.86 -2.17 -13.19
N ILE A 48 -3.86 -2.93 -12.73
CA ILE A 48 -4.87 -2.48 -11.76
C ILE A 48 -4.20 -2.12 -10.42
N GLU A 49 -3.32 -2.98 -9.93
CA GLU A 49 -2.54 -2.72 -8.71
C GLU A 49 -1.73 -1.42 -8.81
N LYS A 50 -0.97 -1.25 -9.92
CA LYS A 50 -0.21 -0.01 -10.17
C LYS A 50 -1.09 1.21 -10.39
N PHE A 51 -2.30 1.04 -10.92
CA PHE A 51 -3.27 2.13 -11.05
C PHE A 51 -3.73 2.60 -9.67
N GLY A 52 -4.04 1.67 -8.76
CA GLY A 52 -4.40 1.97 -7.36
C GLY A 52 -3.29 2.76 -6.64
N GLU A 53 -2.04 2.31 -6.75
CA GLU A 53 -0.89 3.03 -6.16
C GLU A 53 -0.77 4.48 -6.69
N ILE A 54 -0.94 4.68 -8.01
CA ILE A 54 -0.87 6.01 -8.61
C ILE A 54 -2.04 6.89 -8.14
N TYR A 55 -3.23 6.30 -8.03
CA TYR A 55 -4.42 7.00 -7.57
C TYR A 55 -4.27 7.45 -6.11
N ASN A 56 -3.85 6.56 -5.22
CA ASN A 56 -3.60 6.86 -3.81
C ASN A 56 -2.55 7.97 -3.68
N LYS A 57 -1.44 7.85 -4.41
CA LYS A 57 -0.38 8.88 -4.41
C LYS A 57 -0.87 10.25 -4.89
N LYS A 58 -1.73 10.32 -5.92
CA LYS A 58 -2.29 11.60 -6.40
C LYS A 58 -3.33 12.18 -5.45
N LYS A 59 -4.12 11.35 -4.78
CA LYS A 59 -5.08 11.81 -3.77
C LYS A 59 -4.45 12.12 -2.41
N GLY A 60 -3.19 11.76 -2.20
CA GLY A 60 -2.51 11.91 -0.92
C GLY A 60 -3.04 10.91 0.11
N ILE A 61 -3.49 9.75 -0.35
CA ILE A 61 -3.91 8.63 0.49
C ILE A 61 -2.69 7.78 0.78
N VAL A 62 -2.43 7.52 2.05
CA VAL A 62 -1.35 6.63 2.51
C VAL A 62 -1.95 5.34 3.04
N GLU A 63 -1.58 4.21 2.45
CA GLU A 63 -1.95 2.90 2.98
C GLU A 63 -0.94 2.47 4.04
N ALA A 64 -1.46 2.07 5.20
CA ALA A 64 -0.67 1.59 6.32
C ALA A 64 -1.20 0.22 6.78
N GLU A 65 -0.38 -0.82 6.68
CA GLU A 65 -0.67 -2.13 7.25
C GLU A 65 -0.12 -2.18 8.67
N ILE A 66 -1.00 -2.34 9.66
CA ILE A 66 -0.61 -2.55 11.05
C ILE A 66 -0.75 -4.02 11.37
N VAL A 67 0.36 -4.67 11.71
CA VAL A 67 0.39 -6.06 12.14
C VAL A 67 0.53 -6.10 13.66
N SER A 68 -0.42 -6.75 14.32
CA SER A 68 -0.50 -6.84 15.78
C SER A 68 -0.94 -8.23 16.22
N ARG A 69 -0.59 -8.61 17.45
CA ARG A 69 -1.01 -9.91 18.02
C ARG A 69 -2.51 -9.96 18.30
N GLU A 70 -3.07 -8.83 18.70
CA GLU A 70 -4.46 -8.68 19.10
C GLU A 70 -5.10 -7.49 18.39
N LYS A 71 -6.43 -7.47 18.30
CA LYS A 71 -7.14 -6.35 17.71
C LYS A 71 -6.82 -5.06 18.48
N LEU A 72 -6.27 -4.08 17.76
CA LEU A 72 -5.96 -2.76 18.30
C LEU A 72 -7.24 -2.09 18.82
N ASN A 73 -7.10 -1.43 19.98
CA ASN A 73 -8.18 -0.64 20.56
C ASN A 73 -8.47 0.59 19.67
N GLY A 74 -9.73 1.04 19.64
CA GLY A 74 -10.18 2.14 18.79
C GLY A 74 -9.40 3.45 19.03
N GLU A 75 -9.08 3.76 20.28
CA GLU A 75 -8.27 4.93 20.64
C GLU A 75 -6.85 4.88 20.05
N LEU A 76 -6.25 3.69 19.99
CA LEU A 76 -4.91 3.50 19.46
C LEU A 76 -4.90 3.64 17.94
N ILE A 77 -5.96 3.18 17.27
CA ILE A 77 -6.15 3.35 15.83
C ILE A 77 -6.23 4.84 15.48
N VAL A 78 -7.00 5.64 16.23
CA VAL A 78 -7.09 7.10 16.00
C VAL A 78 -5.73 7.78 16.20
N LYS A 79 -5.00 7.43 17.26
CA LYS A 79 -3.65 7.98 17.49
C LYS A 79 -2.67 7.61 16.38
N LEU A 80 -2.75 6.38 15.85
CA LEU A 80 -1.91 5.94 14.73
C LEU A 80 -2.29 6.65 13.43
N ASP A 81 -3.59 6.84 13.18
CA ASP A 81 -4.10 7.62 12.05
C ASP A 81 -3.53 9.04 12.06
N ASP A 82 -3.66 9.75 13.19
CA ASP A 82 -3.13 11.10 13.36
C ASP A 82 -1.60 11.16 13.24
N PHE A 83 -0.89 10.17 13.82
CA PHE A 83 0.56 10.10 13.71
C PHE A 83 1.03 9.92 12.26
N ILE A 84 0.39 9.02 11.51
CA ILE A 84 0.73 8.75 10.10
C ILE A 84 0.35 9.94 9.23
N LYS A 85 -0.82 10.56 9.45
CA LYS A 85 -1.22 11.79 8.76
C LYS A 85 -0.20 12.90 8.93
N ASN A 86 0.22 13.17 10.16
CA ASN A 86 1.21 14.20 10.47
C ASN A 86 2.58 13.87 9.88
N LYS A 87 3.05 12.63 10.05
CA LYS A 87 4.39 12.21 9.59
C LYS A 87 4.53 12.23 8.07
N TYR A 88 3.50 11.82 7.34
CA TYR A 88 3.53 11.74 5.87
C TYR A 88 2.84 12.91 5.17
N SER A 89 2.33 13.90 5.93
CA SER A 89 1.49 14.99 5.40
C SER A 89 0.37 14.46 4.49
N ALA A 90 -0.21 13.32 4.87
CA ALA A 90 -1.23 12.63 4.10
C ALA A 90 -2.60 13.26 4.33
N LYS A 91 -3.42 13.33 3.28
CA LYS A 91 -4.82 13.80 3.40
C LYS A 91 -5.71 12.76 4.06
N GLU A 92 -5.43 11.49 3.78
CA GLU A 92 -6.22 10.35 4.25
C GLU A 92 -5.28 9.17 4.48
N VAL A 93 -5.53 8.38 5.51
CA VAL A 93 -4.75 7.17 5.79
C VAL A 93 -5.71 5.99 5.82
N MET A 94 -5.43 5.00 4.98
CA MET A 94 -6.14 3.73 5.02
C MET A 94 -5.37 2.77 5.92
N LEU A 95 -5.86 2.59 7.15
CA LEU A 95 -5.30 1.65 8.11
C LEU A 95 -5.89 0.26 7.89
N ASN A 96 -5.05 -0.70 7.52
CA ASN A 96 -5.43 -2.11 7.46
C ASN A 96 -4.84 -2.85 8.66
N ASN A 97 -5.69 -3.33 9.57
CA ASN A 97 -5.24 -4.08 10.73
C ASN A 97 -5.21 -5.58 10.43
N LYS A 98 -4.02 -6.17 10.55
CA LYS A 98 -3.78 -7.61 10.37
C LYS A 98 -3.35 -8.24 11.69
N ILE A 99 -4.04 -9.32 12.06
CA ILE A 99 -3.72 -10.07 13.26
C ILE A 99 -2.72 -11.16 12.90
N ASP A 100 -1.56 -11.19 13.57
CA ASP A 100 -0.54 -12.23 13.42
C ASP A 100 -0.10 -12.73 14.81
N GLU A 101 -0.48 -13.97 15.13
CA GLU A 101 -0.17 -14.64 16.40
C GLU A 101 1.32 -14.92 16.59
N LYS A 102 2.15 -14.84 15.53
CA LYS A 102 3.61 -14.97 15.63
C LYS A 102 4.25 -13.78 16.34
N ILE A 103 3.56 -12.65 16.43
CA ILE A 103 4.04 -11.47 17.16
C ILE A 103 3.88 -11.74 18.65
N ILE A 104 5.00 -11.84 19.36
CA ILE A 104 5.03 -12.07 20.83
C ILE A 104 4.34 -10.90 21.57
N GLY A 105 4.54 -9.68 21.06
CA GLY A 105 3.92 -8.44 21.53
C GLY A 105 4.42 -7.22 20.75
N GLY A 106 3.73 -6.08 20.90
CA GLY A 106 4.03 -4.83 20.18
C GLY A 106 3.29 -4.71 18.84
N VAL A 107 3.70 -3.75 18.00
CA VAL A 107 3.08 -3.45 16.71
C VAL A 107 4.13 -3.30 15.61
N ILE A 108 3.82 -3.79 14.41
CA ILE A 108 4.61 -3.56 13.21
C ILE A 108 3.75 -2.73 12.26
N ILE A 109 4.23 -1.57 11.85
CA ILE A 109 3.52 -0.68 10.94
C ILE A 109 4.28 -0.67 9.62
N LYS A 110 3.62 -0.99 8.52
CA LYS A 110 4.20 -0.93 7.17
C LYS A 110 3.48 0.13 6.35
N ILE A 111 4.24 1.05 5.77
CA ILE A 111 3.73 2.20 5.03
C ILE A 111 4.49 2.27 3.71
N GLY A 112 3.87 1.77 2.64
CA GLY A 112 4.57 1.59 1.35
C GLY A 112 5.82 0.73 1.52
N ASP A 113 7.00 1.32 1.36
CA ASP A 113 8.30 0.66 1.49
C ASP A 113 8.93 0.81 2.90
N GLU A 114 8.34 1.62 3.78
CA GLU A 114 8.86 1.84 5.14
C GLU A 114 8.22 0.85 6.12
N VAL A 115 9.07 0.16 6.90
CA VAL A 115 8.62 -0.75 7.96
C VAL A 115 9.09 -0.23 9.30
N MET A 116 8.14 0.16 10.15
CA MET A 116 8.39 0.49 11.55
C MET A 116 8.09 -0.72 12.41
N ASP A 117 9.16 -1.41 12.82
CA ASP A 117 9.07 -2.54 13.74
C ASP A 117 9.18 -2.05 15.19
N GLY A 118 8.02 -1.98 15.86
CA GLY A 118 7.87 -1.78 17.30
C GLY A 118 7.56 -3.07 18.06
N SER A 119 7.82 -4.24 17.46
CA SER A 119 7.56 -5.52 18.11
C SER A 119 8.58 -5.82 19.22
N VAL A 120 8.11 -6.48 20.28
CA VAL A 120 8.95 -6.96 21.39
C VAL A 120 10.01 -7.94 20.88
N GLY A 121 9.65 -8.79 19.92
CA GLY A 121 10.59 -9.70 19.25
C GLY A 121 11.73 -8.94 18.56
N GLY A 122 11.41 -7.86 17.85
CA GLY A 122 12.41 -6.99 17.20
C GLY A 122 13.29 -6.24 18.20
N GLN A 123 12.76 -5.81 19.34
CA GLN A 123 13.54 -5.18 20.41
C GLN A 123 14.52 -6.17 21.06
N LEU A 124 14.06 -7.38 21.40
CA LEU A 124 14.90 -8.44 21.96
C LEU A 124 16.00 -8.88 20.99
N ASN A 125 15.68 -8.99 19.69
CA ASN A 125 16.67 -9.34 18.67
C ASN A 125 17.75 -8.25 18.52
N ARG A 126 17.34 -6.97 18.57
CA ARG A 126 18.30 -5.84 18.59
C ARG A 126 19.20 -5.90 19.82
N LEU A 127 18.65 -6.20 20.99
CA LEU A 127 19.44 -6.35 22.21
C LEU A 127 20.42 -7.53 22.13
N ARG A 128 19.98 -8.69 21.65
CA ARG A 128 20.85 -9.87 21.42
C ARG A 128 22.00 -9.53 20.49
N LYS A 129 21.73 -8.90 19.33
CA LYS A 129 22.78 -8.49 18.39
C LYS A 129 23.79 -7.53 19.03
N CYS A 130 23.35 -6.57 19.83
CA CYS A 130 24.28 -5.68 20.56
C CYS A 130 25.15 -6.44 21.57
N LEU A 131 24.64 -7.52 22.17
CA LEU A 131 25.38 -8.36 23.10
C LEU A 131 26.31 -9.37 22.38
N GLU A 132 25.95 -9.82 21.18
CA GLU A 132 26.72 -10.77 20.37
C GLU A 132 27.91 -10.13 19.63
N ILE A 133 28.01 -8.78 19.56
CA ILE A 133 29.13 -8.07 18.90
C ILE A 133 30.45 -8.12 19.73
N LYS A 134 30.49 -8.82 20.86
CA LYS A 134 31.74 -9.13 21.59
C LYS A 134 32.00 -10.63 21.63
N ASN A 135 32.62 -11.15 20.58
CA ASN A 135 33.62 -12.22 20.60
C ASN A 135 34.39 -12.23 19.29
#